data_AF-A0A7G7BLE6-F1
#
_entry.id   AF-A0A7G7BLE6-F1
#
_cell.length_a   1.000
_cell.length_b   1.000
_cell.length_c   1.000
_cell.angle_alpha   90.00
_cell.angle_beta   90.00
_cell.angle_gamma   90.00
#
_symmetry.space_group_name_H-M   'P 1'
#
loop_
_entity.id
_entity.type
_entity.pdbx_description
1 polymer ?
#
loop_
_entity_poly.entity_id
_entity_poly.type
_entity_poly.pdbx_seq_one_letter_code
_entity_poly.pdbx_strand_id
1 'polypeptide(L)'
;MVLEQVGIFLQSLSPEQIEDLAAGRYRISLVRTQAPREAKARRSGPSVDLEQLRIDLSGVESREAGEDYLKNKKLSRADLQALARVLDIPVRKGDNMDAIRESVVEATIGYRLRSDAIRGNTPPEGEVK
;
A
#
# COMPACT_ATOMS: atom_id res chain seq x y z
N MET A 1 38.68 7.31 -13.64
CA MET A 1 38.66 5.83 -13.39
C MET A 1 37.85 5.53 -12.12
N VAL A 2 37.38 4.30 -11.86
CA VAL A 2 36.57 3.99 -10.65
C VAL A 2 37.25 4.43 -9.34
N LEU A 3 38.57 4.30 -9.25
CA LEU A 3 39.36 4.70 -8.08
C LEU A 3 39.31 6.22 -7.78
N GLU A 4 39.21 7.03 -8.83
CA GLU A 4 39.10 8.49 -8.72
C GLU A 4 37.75 8.90 -8.13
N GLN A 5 36.67 8.21 -8.53
CA GLN A 5 35.35 8.44 -7.98
C GLN A 5 35.26 8.08 -6.49
N VAL A 6 35.98 7.01 -6.08
CA VAL A 6 36.12 6.65 -4.67
C VAL A 6 36.89 7.74 -3.92
N GLY A 7 37.95 8.28 -4.50
CA GLY A 7 38.71 9.40 -3.91
C GLY A 7 37.86 10.64 -3.66
N ILE A 8 37.05 11.05 -4.65
CA ILE A 8 36.11 12.18 -4.52
C ILE A 8 35.07 11.90 -3.42
N PHE A 9 34.54 10.68 -3.35
CA PHE A 9 33.59 10.30 -2.31
C PHE A 9 34.21 10.39 -0.91
N LEU A 10 35.44 9.88 -0.73
CA LEU A 10 36.15 9.96 0.55
C LEU A 10 36.38 11.41 1.01
N GLN A 11 36.63 12.34 0.08
CA GLN A 11 36.78 13.77 0.38
C GLN A 11 35.48 14.44 0.84
N SER A 12 34.32 13.85 0.52
CA SER A 12 33.02 14.37 0.95
C SER A 12 32.60 13.93 2.37
N LEU A 13 33.33 13.00 2.98
CA LEU A 13 33.04 12.48 4.30
C LEU A 13 33.54 13.41 5.42
N SER A 14 32.84 13.41 6.56
CA SER A 14 33.32 14.14 7.73
C SER A 14 34.58 13.48 8.31
N PRO A 15 35.41 14.22 9.07
CA PRO A 15 36.58 13.66 9.74
C PRO A 15 36.24 12.45 10.62
N GLU A 16 35.12 12.48 11.34
CA GLU A 16 34.68 11.36 12.19
C GLU A 16 34.32 10.13 11.34
N GLN A 17 33.68 10.32 10.18
CA GLN A 17 33.33 9.24 9.27
C GLN A 17 34.57 8.58 8.65
N ILE A 18 35.62 9.37 8.38
CA ILE A 18 36.90 8.85 7.88
C ILE A 18 37.59 8.01 8.96
N GLU A 19 37.59 8.46 10.22
CA GLU A 19 38.13 7.69 11.33
C GLU A 19 37.33 6.41 11.60
N ASP A 20 36.01 6.47 11.54
CA ASP A 20 35.13 5.31 11.65
C ASP A 20 35.40 4.29 10.53
N LEU A 21 35.65 4.77 9.31
CA LEU A 21 36.00 3.91 8.17
C LEU A 21 37.40 3.30 8.31
N ALA A 22 38.39 4.08 8.74
CA ALA A 22 39.76 3.59 8.99
C ALA A 22 39.80 2.57 10.14
N ALA A 23 38.96 2.75 11.16
CA ALA A 23 38.79 1.82 12.27
C ALA A 23 37.97 0.56 11.90
N GLY A 24 37.48 0.44 10.66
CA GLY A 24 36.69 -0.70 10.19
C GLY A 24 35.26 -0.76 10.73
N ARG A 25 34.77 0.33 11.35
CA ARG A 25 33.38 0.46 11.82
C ARG A 25 32.41 0.71 10.67
N TYR A 26 32.92 1.24 9.55
CA TYR A 26 32.22 1.35 8.28
C TYR A 26 32.89 0.56 7.16
N ARG A 27 32.13 0.30 6.09
CA ARG A 27 32.61 -0.37 4.87
C ARG A 27 32.04 0.32 3.64
N ILE A 28 32.88 0.56 2.65
CA ILE A 28 32.45 1.02 1.32
C ILE A 28 32.06 -0.20 0.49
N SER A 29 30.88 -0.13 -0.13
CA SER A 29 30.40 -1.16 -1.07
C SER A 29 29.97 -0.49 -2.36
N LEU A 30 30.53 -0.93 -3.49
CA LEU A 30 30.09 -0.49 -4.81
C LEU A 30 28.88 -1.33 -5.21
N VAL A 31 27.74 -0.68 -5.39
CA VAL A 31 26.50 -1.30 -5.86
C VAL A 31 26.10 -0.69 -7.19
N ARG A 32 25.60 -1.51 -8.10
CA ARG A 32 25.03 -1.01 -9.36
C ARG A 32 23.69 -0.37 -9.06
N THR A 33 23.65 0.95 -9.03
CA THR A 33 22.40 1.69 -8.91
C THR A 33 21.74 1.80 -10.29
N GLN A 34 20.48 1.41 -10.40
CA GLN A 34 19.64 1.85 -11.52
C GLN A 34 19.49 3.38 -11.42
N ALA A 35 19.34 4.05 -12.57
CA ALA A 35 19.35 5.52 -12.67
C ALA A 35 18.41 6.19 -11.64
N PRO A 36 18.72 7.41 -11.17
CA PRO A 36 18.00 8.03 -10.07
C PRO A 36 16.56 8.32 -10.50
N ARG A 37 15.60 7.56 -9.96
CA ARG A 37 14.23 8.06 -9.82
C ARG A 37 14.27 9.09 -8.71
N GLU A 38 13.87 10.32 -9.03
CA GLU A 38 13.75 11.42 -8.10
C GLU A 38 13.08 10.97 -6.79
N ALA A 39 13.61 11.51 -5.69
CA ALA A 39 13.35 11.10 -4.33
C ALA A 39 11.87 10.85 -4.03
N LYS A 40 11.53 9.63 -3.59
CA LYS A 40 10.38 9.42 -2.72
C LYS A 40 10.57 8.24 -1.78
N ALA A 41 10.51 8.59 -0.50
CA ALA A 41 9.95 7.83 0.61
C ALA A 41 10.55 6.46 0.94
N ARG A 42 11.10 6.40 2.17
CA ARG A 42 11.00 5.32 3.16
C ARG A 42 10.44 3.98 2.65
N ARG A 43 11.31 2.98 2.71
CA ARG A 43 11.07 1.54 2.53
C ARG A 43 9.71 1.07 3.09
N SER A 44 8.95 0.34 2.28
CA SER A 44 8.23 -0.88 2.71
C SER A 44 7.56 -1.58 1.51
N GLY A 45 7.95 -2.83 1.25
CA GLY A 45 7.12 -3.83 0.58
C GLY A 45 6.82 -3.64 -0.93
N PRO A 46 6.22 -4.65 -1.59
CA PRO A 46 5.78 -4.51 -2.97
C PRO A 46 4.87 -3.29 -3.05
N SER A 47 5.14 -2.38 -3.98
CA SER A 47 4.26 -1.25 -4.24
C SER A 47 2.92 -1.79 -4.70
N VAL A 48 2.02 -2.02 -3.75
CA VAL A 48 0.64 -2.36 -4.04
C VAL A 48 0.07 -1.12 -4.71
N ASP A 49 -0.25 -1.27 -6.00
CA ASP A 49 -0.90 -0.22 -6.76
C ASP A 49 -2.31 -0.04 -6.20
N LEU A 50 -2.47 0.96 -5.33
CA LEU A 50 -3.72 1.25 -4.64
C LEU A 50 -4.82 1.67 -5.63
N GLU A 51 -4.45 2.25 -6.76
CA GLU A 51 -5.42 2.63 -7.80
C GLU A 51 -5.92 1.38 -8.52
N GLN A 52 -5.02 0.45 -8.87
CA GLN A 52 -5.42 -0.84 -9.41
C GLN A 52 -6.29 -1.62 -8.42
N LEU A 53 -5.93 -1.58 -7.13
CA LEU A 53 -6.70 -2.24 -6.07
C LEU A 53 -8.12 -1.68 -5.97
N ARG A 54 -8.27 -0.35 -6.09
CA ARG A 54 -9.57 0.34 -6.16
C ARG A 54 -10.38 -0.10 -7.37
N ILE A 55 -9.78 -0.15 -8.55
CA ILE A 55 -10.43 -0.58 -9.79
C ILE A 55 -10.93 -2.03 -9.63
N ASP A 56 -10.06 -2.92 -9.16
CA ASP A 56 -10.40 -4.32 -8.95
C ASP A 56 -11.54 -4.47 -7.93
N LEU A 57 -11.47 -3.77 -6.78
CA LEU A 57 -12.53 -3.74 -5.77
C LEU A 57 -13.86 -3.21 -6.31
N SER A 58 -13.82 -2.21 -7.18
CA SER A 58 -15.04 -1.66 -7.80
C SER A 58 -15.71 -2.66 -8.73
N GLY A 59 -14.98 -3.64 -9.27
CA GLY A 59 -15.48 -4.69 -10.15
C GLY A 59 -16.07 -5.90 -9.42
N VAL A 60 -15.92 -6.00 -8.10
CA VAL A 60 -16.39 -7.15 -7.33
C VAL A 60 -17.91 -7.06 -7.07
N GLU A 61 -18.61 -8.18 -7.22
CA GLU A 61 -20.07 -8.26 -7.15
C GLU A 61 -20.62 -8.64 -5.75
N SER A 62 -19.79 -9.20 -4.85
CA SER A 62 -20.22 -9.59 -3.51
C SER A 62 -19.29 -9.11 -2.40
N ARG A 63 -19.86 -8.94 -1.20
CA ARG A 63 -19.14 -8.53 0.00
C ARG A 63 -18.08 -9.58 0.38
N GLU A 64 -18.42 -10.87 0.32
CA GLU A 64 -17.45 -11.94 0.64
C GLU A 64 -16.28 -11.95 -0.34
N ALA A 65 -16.53 -11.78 -1.64
CA ALA A 65 -15.48 -11.77 -2.65
C ALA A 65 -14.52 -10.57 -2.47
N GLY A 66 -15.02 -9.42 -2.01
CA GLY A 66 -14.20 -8.24 -1.71
C GLY A 66 -13.30 -8.45 -0.50
N GLU A 67 -13.82 -9.11 0.55
CA GLU A 67 -13.02 -9.47 1.71
C GLU A 67 -11.92 -10.48 1.38
N ASP A 68 -12.25 -11.52 0.63
CA ASP A 68 -11.30 -12.56 0.23
C ASP A 68 -10.22 -12.00 -0.70
N TYR A 69 -10.59 -11.11 -1.62
CA TYR A 69 -9.64 -10.38 -2.45
C TYR A 69 -8.63 -9.59 -1.60
N LEU A 70 -9.11 -8.87 -0.59
CA LEU A 70 -8.26 -8.08 0.32
C LEU A 70 -7.41 -8.97 1.25
N LYS A 71 -7.93 -10.12 1.72
CA LYS A 71 -7.17 -11.08 2.53
C LYS A 71 -6.02 -11.72 1.72
N ASN A 72 -6.28 -12.08 0.46
CA ASN A 72 -5.31 -12.77 -0.39
C ASN A 72 -4.15 -11.88 -0.86
N LYS A 73 -4.33 -10.55 -0.90
CA LYS A 73 -3.30 -9.58 -1.32
C LYS A 73 -2.20 -9.31 -0.28
N LYS A 74 -2.24 -9.94 0.90
CA LYS A 74 -1.26 -9.76 2.00
C LYS A 74 -1.01 -8.29 2.35
N LEU A 75 -2.06 -7.49 2.32
CA LEU A 75 -2.01 -6.05 2.62
C LEU A 75 -1.66 -5.82 4.09
N SER A 76 -0.80 -4.83 4.36
CA SER A 76 -0.58 -4.38 5.73
C SER A 76 -1.73 -3.49 6.19
N ARG A 77 -1.85 -3.30 7.50
CA ARG A 77 -2.78 -2.32 8.09
C ARG A 77 -2.58 -0.91 7.53
N ALA A 78 -1.32 -0.53 7.24
CA ALA A 78 -1.00 0.77 6.66
C ALA A 78 -1.51 0.89 5.21
N ASP A 79 -1.41 -0.19 4.42
CA ASP A 79 -1.92 -0.23 3.04
C ASP A 79 -3.44 -0.16 3.01
N LEU A 80 -4.12 -0.87 3.91
CA LEU A 80 -5.57 -0.79 4.07
C LEU A 80 -6.03 0.61 4.50
N GLN A 81 -5.28 1.26 5.39
CA GLN A 81 -5.57 2.63 5.81
C GLN A 81 -5.29 3.64 4.69
N ALA A 82 -4.27 3.41 3.86
CA ALA A 82 -3.98 4.22 2.68
C ALA A 82 -5.08 4.06 1.62
N LEU A 83 -5.52 2.83 1.36
CA LEU A 83 -6.65 2.52 0.49
C LEU A 83 -7.94 3.20 0.96
N ALA A 84 -8.25 3.11 2.25
CA ALA A 84 -9.40 3.79 2.83
C ALA A 84 -9.35 5.32 2.61
N ARG A 85 -8.17 5.94 2.71
CA ARG A 85 -8.00 7.37 2.41
C ARG A 85 -8.20 7.70 0.94
N VAL A 86 -7.71 6.86 0.02
CA VAL A 86 -7.92 7.04 -1.43
C VAL A 86 -9.40 6.95 -1.79
N LEU A 87 -10.16 6.15 -1.05
CA LEU A 87 -11.61 5.97 -1.20
C LEU A 87 -12.46 6.97 -0.39
N ASP A 88 -11.84 7.97 0.25
CA ASP A 88 -12.48 8.94 1.14
C ASP A 88 -13.29 8.31 2.31
N ILE A 89 -12.82 7.16 2.81
CA ILE A 89 -13.45 6.41 3.90
C ILE A 89 -12.85 6.86 5.25
N PRO A 90 -13.66 7.33 6.20
CA PRO A 90 -13.19 7.70 7.52
C PRO A 90 -12.84 6.45 8.35
N VAL A 91 -11.55 6.26 8.62
CA VAL A 91 -11.04 5.19 9.50
C VAL A 91 -10.30 5.76 10.70
N ARG A 92 -10.60 5.25 11.89
CA ARG A 92 -10.01 5.70 13.15
C ARG A 92 -8.67 5.00 13.37
N LYS A 93 -7.74 5.67 14.07
CA LYS A 93 -6.43 5.08 14.41
C LYS A 93 -6.53 3.80 15.25
N GLY A 94 -7.62 3.61 16.00
CA GLY A 94 -7.85 2.43 16.85
C GLY A 94 -8.46 1.23 16.12
N ASP A 95 -8.98 1.39 14.91
CA ASP A 95 -9.72 0.32 14.21
C ASP A 95 -8.82 -0.86 13.91
N ASN A 96 -9.25 -2.08 14.16
CA ASN A 96 -8.46 -3.26 13.82
C ASN A 96 -8.42 -3.48 12.29
N MET A 97 -7.55 -4.38 11.85
CA MET A 97 -7.34 -4.62 10.41
C MET A 97 -8.62 -5.13 9.71
N ASP A 98 -9.44 -5.90 10.42
CA ASP A 98 -10.69 -6.44 9.90
C ASP A 98 -11.78 -5.36 9.78
N ALA A 99 -11.89 -4.44 10.75
CA ALA A 99 -12.82 -3.31 10.72
C ALA A 99 -12.49 -2.33 9.58
N ILE A 100 -11.19 -2.10 9.31
CA ILE A 100 -10.76 -1.29 8.16
C ILE A 100 -11.16 -1.99 6.86
N ARG A 101 -10.99 -3.32 6.78
CA ARG A 101 -11.37 -4.12 5.60
C ARG A 101 -12.88 -4.05 5.35
N GLU A 102 -13.68 -4.29 6.39
CA GLU A 102 -15.14 -4.21 6.33
C GLU A 102 -15.61 -2.82 5.87
N SER A 103 -15.00 -1.75 6.39
CA SER A 103 -15.32 -0.37 5.99
C SER A 103 -15.02 -0.11 4.52
N VAL A 104 -13.87 -0.60 4.02
CA VAL A 104 -13.50 -0.51 2.60
C VAL A 104 -14.51 -1.24 1.71
N VAL A 105 -14.90 -2.45 2.11
CA VAL A 105 -15.85 -3.30 1.37
C VAL A 105 -17.27 -2.72 1.40
N GLU A 106 -17.76 -2.22 2.54
CA GLU A 106 -19.07 -1.56 2.65
C GLU A 106 -19.14 -0.30 1.77
N ALA A 107 -18.10 0.54 1.79
CA ALA A 107 -18.12 1.79 1.03
C ALA A 107 -18.04 1.57 -0.49
N THR A 108 -17.37 0.51 -0.94
CA THR A 108 -17.20 0.21 -2.37
C THR A 108 -18.35 -0.64 -2.93
N ILE A 109 -18.68 -1.75 -2.27
CA ILE A 109 -19.68 -2.73 -2.73
C ILE A 109 -21.05 -2.44 -2.13
N GLY A 110 -21.10 -2.04 -0.84
CA GLY A 110 -22.37 -1.78 -0.14
C GLY A 110 -23.18 -0.62 -0.73
N TYR A 111 -22.53 0.43 -1.24
CA TYR A 111 -23.22 1.51 -1.96
C TYR A 111 -23.94 1.00 -3.22
N ARG A 112 -23.32 0.09 -3.99
CA ARG A 112 -23.91 -0.50 -5.20
C ARG A 112 -25.10 -1.38 -4.84
N LEU A 113 -24.94 -2.28 -3.87
CA LEU A 113 -26.01 -3.17 -3.41
C LEU A 113 -27.23 -2.38 -2.90
N ARG A 114 -27.01 -1.31 -2.13
CA ARG A 114 -28.10 -0.43 -1.68
C ARG A 114 -28.76 0.31 -2.85
N SER A 115 -27.98 0.76 -3.82
CA SER A 115 -28.49 1.44 -5.02
C SER A 115 -29.30 0.51 -5.93
N ASP A 116 -28.95 -0.77 -5.99
CA ASP A 116 -29.64 -1.78 -6.79
C ASP A 116 -30.90 -2.31 -6.08
N ALA A 117 -30.86 -2.43 -4.75
CA ALA A 117 -32.03 -2.71 -3.93
C ALA A 117 -33.08 -1.58 -4.01
N ILE A 118 -32.63 -0.31 -4.03
CA ILE A 118 -33.51 0.86 -4.19
C ILE A 118 -34.08 0.95 -5.61
N ARG A 119 -33.33 0.52 -6.64
CA ARG A 119 -33.80 0.49 -8.04
C ARG A 119 -34.68 -0.73 -8.37
N GLY A 120 -34.90 -1.63 -7.43
CA GLY A 120 -35.87 -2.72 -7.57
C GLY A 120 -35.41 -3.89 -8.44
N ASN A 121 -34.10 -4.15 -8.57
CA ASN A 121 -33.61 -5.34 -9.29
C ASN A 121 -33.39 -6.56 -8.38
N THR A 122 -34.07 -6.62 -7.25
CA THR A 122 -34.19 -7.85 -6.45
C THR A 122 -35.66 -8.26 -6.46
N PRO A 123 -36.02 -9.41 -7.08
CA PRO A 123 -37.37 -9.92 -6.98
C PRO A 123 -37.73 -10.09 -5.51
N PRO A 124 -38.96 -9.73 -5.08
CA PRO A 124 -39.38 -9.87 -3.71
C PRO A 124 -39.38 -11.35 -3.33
N GLU A 125 -38.39 -11.78 -2.54
CA GLU A 125 -38.49 -13.04 -1.81
C GLU A 125 -39.56 -12.89 -0.73
N GLY A 126 -40.77 -13.32 -1.07
CA GLY A 126 -41.91 -13.21 -0.16
C GLY A 126 -43.28 -13.61 -0.71
N GLU A 127 -43.37 -14.46 -1.73
CA GLU A 127 -44.60 -15.23 -1.99
C GLU A 127 -44.25 -16.72 -2.07
N VAL A 128 -44.40 -17.42 -0.95
CA VAL A 128 -44.63 -18.87 -0.97
C VAL A 128 -46.03 -19.08 -0.42
N LYS A 129 -46.85 -19.70 -1.27
CA LYS A 129 -48.25 -20.10 -1.07
C LYS A 129 -48.57 -20.69 0.30
#